data_AF-A0A1G7GJM5-F1
#
_entry.id   AF-A0A1G7GJM5-F1
#
_cell.length_a   1.000
_cell.length_b   1.000
_cell.length_c   1.000
_cell.angle_alpha   90.00
_cell.angle_beta   90.00
_cell.angle_gamma   90.00
#
_symmetry.space_group_name_H-M   'P 1'
#
loop_
_entity.id
_entity.type
_entity.pdbx_description
1 polymer ?
#
loop_
_entity_poly.entity_id
_entity_poly.type
_entity_poly.pdbx_seq_one_letter_code
_entity_poly.pdbx_strand_id
1 'polypeptide(L)' 'MNRQHVSSGTEWEEQVGYSRAVRTGDRVVVSGTTATDDDGDPVAVGDPYEQARRALEIVESALAEAVVGSA' A
#
# COMPACT_ATOMS: atom_id res chain seq x y z
N MET A 1 -10.02 5.16 -20.76
CA MET A 1 -8.84 4.67 -20.01
C MET A 1 -9.35 4.03 -18.73
N ASN A 2 -9.08 2.74 -18.52
CA ASN A 2 -9.49 2.04 -17.31
C ASN A 2 -8.46 2.33 -16.19
N ARG A 3 -8.92 2.86 -15.06
CA ARG A 3 -8.11 3.16 -13.87
C ARG A 3 -8.63 2.30 -12.72
N GLN A 4 -7.76 1.49 -12.14
CA GLN A 4 -8.06 0.68 -10.97
C GLN A 4 -7.37 1.29 -9.75
N HIS A 5 -8.08 1.36 -8.63
CA HIS A 5 -7.54 1.77 -7.34
C HIS A 5 -7.44 0.54 -6.44
N VAL A 6 -6.36 0.45 -5.68
CA VAL A 6 -6.19 -0.49 -4.56
C VAL A 6 -6.29 0.35 -3.29
N SER A 7 -7.10 -0.12 -2.35
CA SER A 7 -7.32 0.49 -1.04
C SER A 7 -6.75 -0.41 0.04
N SER A 8 -6.02 0.14 1.00
CA SER A 8 -5.61 -0.61 2.19
C SER A 8 -6.68 -0.63 3.29
N GLY A 9 -7.66 0.28 3.24
CA GLY A 9 -8.72 0.37 4.26
C GLY A 9 -8.29 1.03 5.57
N THR A 10 -7.05 1.50 5.67
CA THR A 10 -6.53 2.23 6.84
C THR A 10 -7.17 3.60 6.94
N GLU A 11 -7.35 4.11 8.16
CA GLU A 11 -7.92 5.45 8.41
C GLU A 11 -7.17 6.59 7.70
N TRP A 12 -5.88 6.39 7.43
CA TRP A 12 -5.03 7.36 6.75
C TRP A 12 -5.47 7.66 5.31
N GLU A 13 -6.04 6.69 4.60
CA GLU A 13 -6.48 6.89 3.22
C GLU A 13 -7.65 7.86 3.14
N GLU A 14 -8.58 7.78 4.10
CA GLU A 14 -9.71 8.71 4.21
C GLU A 14 -9.25 10.10 4.68
N GLN A 15 -8.34 10.16 5.65
CA GLN A 15 -7.88 11.43 6.22
C GLN A 15 -6.97 12.23 5.28
N VAL A 16 -6.07 11.55 4.55
CA VAL A 16 -5.04 12.18 3.72
C VAL A 16 -5.45 12.21 2.24
N GLY A 17 -6.40 11.36 1.82
CA GLY A 17 -6.93 11.35 0.47
C GLY A 17 -5.99 10.71 -0.54
N TYR A 18 -5.51 9.49 -0.26
CA TYR A 18 -4.68 8.71 -1.19
C TYR A 18 -5.23 7.29 -1.40
N SER A 19 -4.71 6.60 -2.41
CA SER A 19 -4.95 5.16 -2.62
C SER A 19 -3.64 4.39 -2.43
N ARG A 20 -3.68 3.22 -1.79
CA ARG A 20 -2.51 2.35 -1.63
C ARG A 20 -1.76 2.13 -2.94
N ALA A 21 -2.47 1.82 -4.02
CA ALA A 21 -1.92 1.81 -5.37
C ALA A 21 -2.95 2.23 -6.43
N VAL A 22 -2.46 2.73 -7.57
CA VAL A 22 -3.28 3.01 -8.75
C VAL A 22 -2.66 2.38 -9.97
N ARG A 23 -3.46 1.62 -10.74
CA ARG A 23 -3.07 1.07 -12.04
C ARG A 23 -3.74 1.84 -13.17
N THR A 24 -2.97 2.18 -14.20
CA THR A 24 -3.50 2.73 -15.46
C THR A 24 -2.71 2.10 -16.60
N GLY A 25 -3.38 1.25 -17.39
CA GLY A 25 -2.71 0.43 -18.40
C GLY A 25 -1.72 -0.57 -17.78
N ASP A 26 -0.47 -0.49 -18.22
CA ASP A 26 0.68 -1.28 -17.76
C ASP A 26 1.46 -0.63 -16.61
N ARG A 27 1.11 0.61 -16.23
CA ARG A 27 1.74 1.34 -15.14
C ARG A 27 0.97 1.15 -13.83
N VAL A 28 1.67 0.73 -12.78
CA VAL A 28 1.21 0.77 -11.40
C VAL A 28 2.05 1.78 -10.62
N VAL A 29 1.40 2.63 -9.83
CA VAL A 29 2.05 3.58 -8.92
C VAL A 29 1.57 3.27 -7.51
N VAL A 30 2.51 2.97 -6.60
CA VAL A 30 2.24 2.67 -5.19
C VAL A 30 2.56 3.90 -4.36
N SER A 31 1.72 4.19 -3.37
CA SER A 31 1.96 5.29 -2.43
C SER A 31 3.16 5.03 -1.53
N GLY A 32 3.74 6.10 -0.99
CA GLY A 32 4.80 5.99 0.02
C GLY A 32 4.33 5.11 1.17
N THR A 33 5.16 4.13 1.56
CA THR A 33 4.76 3.10 2.52
C THR A 33 5.73 3.07 3.69
N THR A 34 5.17 3.07 4.90
CA THR A 34 5.88 2.90 6.16
C THR A 34 5.48 1.58 6.82
N ALA A 35 6.21 1.17 7.85
CA ALA A 35 5.92 -0.05 8.59
C ALA A 35 4.71 0.16 9.52
N THR A 36 3.52 -0.18 9.04
CA THR A 36 2.30 -0.16 9.85
C THR A 36 1.58 -1.50 9.85
N ASP A 37 0.71 -1.71 10.83
CA ASP A 37 -0.30 -2.76 10.79
C ASP A 37 -1.54 -2.32 9.99
N ASP A 38 -2.61 -3.11 10.08
CA ASP A 38 -3.86 -2.92 9.33
C ASP A 38 -4.71 -1.75 9.89
N ASP A 39 -4.50 -1.38 11.15
CA ASP A 39 -5.12 -0.21 11.78
C ASP A 39 -4.34 1.08 11.42
N GLY A 40 -3.11 0.94 10.90
CA GLY A 40 -2.25 2.05 10.53
C GLY A 40 -1.27 2.46 11.63
N ASP A 41 -1.15 1.66 12.69
CA ASP A 41 -0.25 1.91 13.80
C ASP A 41 1.19 1.49 13.44
N PRO A 42 2.23 2.25 13.88
CA PRO A 42 3.62 1.91 13.59
C PRO A 42 4.04 0.57 14.23
N VAL A 43 4.68 -0.29 13.45
CA VAL A 43 5.28 -1.54 13.93
C VAL A 43 6.81 -1.51 13.87
N ALA A 44 7.45 -2.47 14.56
CA ALA A 44 8.91 -2.61 14.61
C ALA A 44 9.65 -1.34 15.08
N VAL A 45 9.09 -0.65 16.08
CA VAL A 45 9.68 0.60 16.62
C VAL A 45 11.08 0.33 17.17
N GLY A 46 12.07 1.06 16.64
CA GLY A 46 13.48 0.91 17.02
C GLY A 46 14.26 -0.10 16.19
N ASP A 47 13.62 -0.77 15.22
CA ASP A 47 14.26 -1.72 14.31
C ASP A 47 14.07 -1.29 12.83
N PRO A 48 15.02 -0.52 12.26
CA PRO A 48 14.93 -0.06 10.88
C PRO A 48 14.90 -1.19 9.85
N TYR A 49 15.49 -2.34 10.15
CA TYR A 49 15.51 -3.47 9.23
C TYR A 49 14.11 -4.09 9.13
N GLU A 50 13.49 -4.38 10.27
CA GLU A 50 12.13 -4.92 10.28
C GLU A 50 11.10 -3.91 9.75
N GLN A 51 11.32 -2.61 9.98
CA GLN A 51 10.49 -1.58 9.36
C GLN A 51 10.60 -1.58 7.82
N ALA A 52 11.81 -1.64 7.28
CA ALA A 52 12.02 -1.71 5.84
C ALA A 52 11.39 -2.98 5.25
N ARG A 53 11.56 -4.13 5.93
CA ARG A 53 10.97 -5.41 5.52
C ARG A 53 9.45 -5.31 5.48
N ARG A 54 8.81 -4.81 6.53
CA ARG A 54 7.35 -4.64 6.59
C ARG A 54 6.83 -3.69 5.51
N ALA A 55 7.51 -2.57 5.28
CA ALA A 55 7.10 -1.62 4.25
C ALA A 55 7.13 -2.26 2.85
N LEU A 56 8.15 -3.09 2.56
CA LEU A 56 8.25 -3.82 1.30
C LEU A 56 7.16 -4.90 1.14
N GLU A 57 6.79 -5.61 2.20
CA GLU A 57 5.67 -6.58 2.17
C GLU A 57 4.33 -5.93 1.81
N ILE A 58 4.07 -4.74 2.36
CA ILE A 58 2.87 -3.96 2.06
C ILE A 58 2.89 -3.51 0.59
N VAL A 59 4.04 -3.05 0.09
CA VAL A 59 4.21 -2.70 -1.34
C VAL A 59 3.99 -3.90 -2.24
N GLU A 60 4.54 -5.07 -1.91
CA GLU A 60 4.36 -6.31 -2.64
C GLU A 60 2.88 -6.69 -2.73
N SER A 61 2.17 -6.64 -1.59
CA SER A 61 0.74 -6.94 -1.51
C SER A 61 -0.09 -6.01 -2.39
N ALA A 62 0.19 -4.71 -2.34
CA ALA A 62 -0.49 -3.70 -3.16
C ALA A 62 -0.24 -3.91 -4.66
N LEU A 63 0.98 -4.28 -5.05
CA LEU A 63 1.32 -4.60 -6.44
C LEU A 63 0.60 -5.88 -6.90
N ALA A 64 0.57 -6.92 -6.07
CA ALA A 64 -0.11 -8.17 -6.39
C ALA A 64 -1.60 -7.94 -6.68
N GLU A 65 -2.29 -7.19 -5.81
CA GLU A 65 -3.71 -6.86 -6.00
C GLU A 65 -3.95 -6.01 -7.26
N ALA A 66 -3.09 -5.02 -7.52
CA ALA A 66 -3.19 -4.19 -8.71
C ALA A 66 -3.00 -5.00 -10.02
N VAL A 67 -2.18 -6.05 -10.00
CA VAL A 67 -1.83 -6.85 -11.18
C VAL A 67 -2.84 -7.96 -11.45
N VAL A 68 -3.26 -8.70 -10.42
CA VAL A 68 -4.19 -9.83 -10.53
C VAL A 68 -5.60 -9.36 -10.90
N GLY A 69 -5.92 -8.08 -10.63
CA GLY A 69 -7.24 -7.52 -10.82
C GLY A 69 -8.13 -7.91 -9.65
N SER A 70 -8.79 -6.92 -9.05
CA SER A 70 -9.89 -7.20 -8.11
C SER A 70 -10.95 -7.99 -8.87
N ALA A 71 -11.18 -9.24 -8.46
CA ALA A 71 -12.26 -10.08 -8.99
C ALA A 71 -13.63 -9.41 -8.81
#